data_AF-A0A1A9RAJ4-F1
#
_entry.id   AF-A0A1A9RAJ4-F1
#
_cell.length_a   1.000
_cell.length_b   1.000
_cell.length_c   1.000
_cell.angle_alpha   90.00
_cell.angle_beta   90.00
_cell.angle_gamma   90.00
#
_symmetry.space_group_name_H-M   'P 1'
#
loop_
_entity.id
_entity.type
_entity.pdbx_description
1 polymer ?
#
loop_
_entity_poly.entity_id
_entity_poly.type
_entity_poly.pdbx_seq_one_letter_code
_entity_poly.pdbx_strand_id
1 'polypeptide(L)'
;MQITNCKLSKRVQKKLLEFFVLQVTARSAADLLGIQPNSAILFYRKIRIIHHRINHSKEFADRQNHINGIENFWNQAKRVLRKYNGIDRKSFPLFLKECEFRFNFGTPSQQLKILRDWCGI
;
A
#
# COMPACT_ATOMS: atom_id res chain seq x y z
N MET A 1 7.94 -3.33 -10.60
CA MET A 1 8.62 -2.02 -10.51
C MET A 1 9.37 -2.01 -9.19
N GLN A 2 10.69 -2.24 -9.20
CA GLN A 2 11.47 -2.44 -7.97
C GLN A 2 11.64 -1.13 -7.17
N ILE A 3 11.79 -1.22 -5.84
CA ILE A 3 12.19 -0.05 -5.04
C ILE A 3 13.67 0.23 -5.31
N THR A 4 13.93 1.12 -6.25
CA THR A 4 15.29 1.61 -6.51
C THR A 4 15.71 2.66 -5.48
N ASN A 5 17.01 2.73 -5.21
CA ASN A 5 17.64 3.75 -4.36
C ASN A 5 17.07 3.79 -2.92
N CYS A 6 16.97 2.63 -2.27
CA CYS A 6 16.60 2.52 -0.85
C CYS A 6 17.83 2.18 -0.01
N LYS A 7 18.20 3.06 0.94
CA LYS A 7 19.34 2.86 1.85
C LYS A 7 19.03 1.95 3.04
N LEU A 8 17.75 1.59 3.25
CA LEU A 8 17.35 0.71 4.35
C LEU A 8 17.80 -0.73 4.06
N SER A 9 18.21 -1.47 5.09
CA SER A 9 18.56 -2.88 4.92
C SER A 9 17.36 -3.72 4.48
N LYS A 10 17.58 -4.82 3.75
CA LYS A 10 16.50 -5.72 3.31
C LYS A 10 15.65 -6.23 4.48
N ARG A 11 16.26 -6.46 5.65
CA ARG A 11 15.54 -6.84 6.89
C ARG A 11 14.56 -5.76 7.33
N VAL A 12 14.99 -4.49 7.37
CA VAL A 12 14.13 -3.35 7.73
C VAL A 12 13.04 -3.17 6.69
N GLN A 13 13.34 -3.29 5.40
CA GLN A 13 12.33 -3.18 4.34
C GLN A 13 11.24 -4.27 4.48
N LYS A 14 11.61 -5.53 4.75
CA LYS A 14 10.65 -6.62 5.01
C LYS A 14 9.73 -6.31 6.19
N LYS A 15 10.29 -5.80 7.28
CA LYS A 15 9.50 -5.39 8.47
C LYS A 15 8.59 -4.20 8.18
N LEU A 16 9.05 -3.22 7.41
CA LEU A 16 8.23 -2.08 7.00
C LEU A 16 7.06 -2.51 6.10
N LEU A 17 7.26 -3.50 5.22
CA LEU A 17 6.17 -4.09 4.43
C LEU A 17 5.16 -4.81 5.32
N GLU A 18 5.61 -5.58 6.32
CA GLU A 18 4.73 -6.23 7.30
C GLU A 18 3.87 -5.19 8.04
N PHE A 19 4.49 -4.14 8.57
CA PHE A 19 3.78 -3.05 9.23
C PHE A 19 2.82 -2.30 8.30
N PHE A 20 3.21 -2.11 7.04
CA PHE A 20 2.35 -1.47 6.05
C PHE A 20 1.09 -2.30 5.82
N VAL A 21 1.24 -3.61 5.58
CA VAL A 21 0.11 -4.54 5.40
C VAL A 21 -0.79 -4.54 6.63
N LEU A 22 -0.21 -4.57 7.84
CA LEU A 22 -0.91 -4.51 9.12
C LEU A 22 -1.46 -3.11 9.48
N GLN A 23 -1.42 -2.16 8.55
CA GLN A 23 -2.02 -0.83 8.71
C GLN A 23 -1.42 0.04 9.82
N VAL A 24 -0.20 -0.27 10.26
CA VAL A 24 0.57 0.52 11.23
C VAL A 24 1.00 1.84 10.57
N THR A 25 1.04 2.93 11.34
CA THR A 25 1.49 4.22 10.79
C THR A 25 2.99 4.22 10.55
N ALA A 26 3.46 4.97 9.54
CA ALA A 26 4.90 5.08 9.27
C ALA A 26 5.71 5.61 10.48
N ARG A 27 5.11 6.47 11.31
CA ARG A 27 5.74 6.99 12.53
C ARG A 27 5.90 5.89 13.58
N SER A 28 4.82 5.16 13.86
CA SER A 28 4.85 4.03 14.82
C SER A 28 5.79 2.92 14.34
N ALA A 29 5.79 2.60 13.04
CA ALA A 29 6.71 1.63 12.47
C ALA A 29 8.18 2.08 12.58
N ALA A 30 8.45 3.37 12.41
CA ALA A 30 9.80 3.92 12.56
C ALA A 30 10.30 3.82 14.00
N ASP A 31 9.44 4.17 14.96
CA ASP A 31 9.69 4.07 16.40
C ASP A 31 10.02 2.63 16.81
N LEU A 32 9.17 1.66 16.43
CA LEU A 32 9.39 0.24 16.72
C LEU A 32 10.66 -0.36 16.08
N LEU A 33 11.13 0.22 14.98
CA LEU A 33 12.35 -0.24 14.28
C LEU A 33 13.59 0.57 14.64
N GLY A 34 13.47 1.62 15.47
CA GLY A 34 14.58 2.51 15.80
C GLY A 34 15.15 3.23 14.57
N ILE A 35 14.33 3.58 13.58
CA ILE A 35 14.77 4.30 12.37
C ILE A 35 14.19 5.72 12.31
N GLN A 36 14.82 6.58 11.51
CA GLN A 36 14.31 7.93 11.30
C GLN A 36 12.90 7.92 10.67
N PRO A 37 11.91 8.64 11.24
CA PRO A 37 10.52 8.64 10.75
C PRO A 37 10.38 9.03 9.28
N ASN A 38 11.16 10.01 8.81
CA ASN A 38 11.13 10.44 7.41
C ASN A 38 11.50 9.32 6.43
N SER A 39 12.38 8.40 6.84
CA SER A 39 12.76 7.24 6.03
C SER A 39 11.60 6.27 5.88
N ALA A 40 10.87 5.98 6.97
CA ALA A 40 9.68 5.13 6.93
C ALA A 40 8.54 5.78 6.14
N ILE A 41 8.32 7.09 6.32
CA ILE A 41 7.31 7.86 5.58
C ILE A 41 7.61 7.82 4.08
N LEU A 42 8.86 8.06 3.70
CA LEU A 42 9.28 8.00 2.30
C LEU A 42 9.13 6.59 1.73
N PHE A 43 9.48 5.56 2.50
CA PHE A 43 9.28 4.16 2.10
C PHE A 43 7.80 3.87 1.84
N TYR A 44 6.89 4.23 2.76
CA TYR A 44 5.44 4.02 2.59
C TYR A 44 4.90 4.81 1.40
N ARG A 45 5.39 6.03 1.19
CA ARG A 45 5.03 6.83 0.01
C ARG A 45 5.44 6.11 -1.29
N LYS A 46 6.65 5.53 -1.34
CA LYS A 46 7.09 4.73 -2.49
C LYS A 46 6.18 3.54 -2.71
N ILE A 47 5.83 2.78 -1.66
CA ILE A 47 4.90 1.63 -1.77
C ILE A 47 3.56 2.05 -2.40
N ARG A 48 2.98 3.16 -1.96
CA ARG A 48 1.68 3.66 -2.48
C ARG A 48 1.73 4.09 -3.95
N ILE A 49 2.91 4.44 -4.46
CA ILE A 49 3.12 4.82 -5.87
C ILE A 49 3.31 3.58 -6.75
N ILE A 50 3.68 2.43 -6.16
CA ILE A 50 3.81 1.18 -6.93
C ILE A 50 2.41 0.77 -7.39
N HIS A 51 2.12 1.02 -8.66
CA HIS A 51 0.89 0.59 -9.31
C HIS A 51 1.15 -0.67 -10.13
N HIS A 52 0.34 -1.69 -9.89
CA HIS A 52 0.11 -2.70 -10.91
C HIS A 52 -0.79 -2.08 -11.98
N ARG A 53 -0.20 -1.71 -13.12
CA ARG A 53 -0.97 -1.32 -14.30
C ARG A 53 -1.45 -2.60 -14.98
N ILE A 54 -2.75 -2.84 -14.97
CA ILE A 54 -3.37 -3.84 -15.85
C ILE A 54 -3.12 -3.38 -17.27
N ASN A 55 -2.60 -4.26 -18.12
CA ASN A 55 -2.38 -3.92 -19.52
C ASN A 55 -3.73 -3.93 -20.25
N HIS A 56 -4.35 -2.76 -20.37
CA HIS A 56 -5.67 -2.60 -21.00
C HIS A 56 -5.68 -2.91 -22.51
N SER A 57 -4.51 -3.14 -23.15
CA SER A 57 -4.46 -3.66 -24.53
C SER A 57 -4.53 -5.18 -24.63
N LYS A 58 -4.41 -5.90 -23.50
CA LYS A 58 -4.47 -7.37 -23.45
C LYS A 58 -5.59 -7.90 -22.56
N GLU A 59 -5.92 -7.21 -21.48
CA GLU A 59 -6.97 -7.62 -20.54
C GLU A 59 -7.82 -6.41 -20.15
N PHE A 60 -9.13 -6.47 -20.42
CA PHE A 60 -10.10 -5.40 -20.11
C PHE A 60 -10.53 -5.41 -18.63
N ALA A 61 -10.44 -6.56 -17.97
CA ALA A 61 -10.63 -6.73 -16.54
C ALA A 61 -9.89 -8.01 -16.09
N ASP A 62 -9.23 -7.95 -14.93
CA ASP A 62 -8.87 -9.16 -14.19
C ASP A 62 -10.02 -9.39 -13.19
N ARG A 63 -10.85 -10.42 -13.44
CA ARG A 63 -12.05 -10.85 -12.66
C ARG A 63 -13.36 -10.10 -12.90
N GLN A 64 -14.44 -10.58 -12.24
CA GLN A 64 -15.80 -10.04 -12.32
C GLN A 64 -16.00 -8.84 -11.37
N ASN A 65 -15.81 -7.63 -11.87
CA ASN A 65 -16.13 -6.41 -11.12
C ASN A 65 -17.62 -6.04 -11.30
N HIS A 66 -18.48 -6.58 -10.44
CA HIS A 66 -19.91 -6.24 -10.36
C HIS A 66 -20.11 -4.82 -9.79
N ILE A 67 -21.24 -4.15 -10.09
CA ILE A 67 -21.57 -2.81 -9.55
C ILE A 67 -21.62 -2.78 -8.00
N ASN A 68 -21.94 -3.91 -7.36
CA ASN A 68 -21.85 -4.05 -5.90
C ASN A 68 -20.39 -3.96 -5.38
N GLY A 69 -19.41 -4.27 -6.24
CA GLY A 69 -17.99 -4.15 -5.92
C GLY A 69 -17.55 -2.70 -5.73
N ILE A 70 -18.06 -1.76 -6.53
CA ILE A 70 -17.68 -0.34 -6.40
C ILE A 70 -18.23 0.28 -5.11
N GLU A 71 -19.46 -0.08 -4.70
CA GLU A 71 -20.02 0.39 -3.44
C GLU A 71 -19.28 -0.20 -2.24
N ASN A 72 -18.99 -1.51 -2.27
CA ASN A 72 -18.20 -2.17 -1.23
C ASN A 72 -16.79 -1.57 -1.11
N PHE A 73 -16.16 -1.26 -2.24
CA PHE A 73 -14.87 -0.56 -2.28
C PHE A 73 -14.94 0.77 -1.52
N TRP A 74 -15.91 1.63 -1.83
CA TRP A 74 -16.04 2.92 -1.16
C TRP A 74 -16.38 2.77 0.34
N ASN A 75 -17.17 1.76 0.73
CA ASN A 75 -17.47 1.48 2.13
C ASN A 75 -16.21 1.06 2.92
N GLN A 76 -15.40 0.17 2.36
CA GLN A 76 -14.13 -0.24 2.96
C GLN A 76 -13.12 0.92 3.00
N ALA A 77 -12.97 1.65 1.90
CA ALA A 77 -12.07 2.81 1.81
C ALA A 77 -12.44 3.86 2.88
N LYS A 78 -13.72 4.21 3.03
CA LYS A 78 -14.19 5.13 4.09
C LYS A 78 -13.76 4.66 5.48
N ARG A 79 -13.91 3.36 5.79
CA ARG A 79 -13.54 2.80 7.11
C ARG A 79 -12.04 2.89 7.36
N VAL A 80 -11.22 2.55 6.36
CA VAL A 80 -9.76 2.63 6.44
C VAL A 80 -9.28 4.07 6.57
N LEU A 81 -9.88 5.00 5.83
CA LEU A 81 -9.43 6.39 5.77
C LEU A 81 -9.78 7.20 7.03
N ARG A 82 -10.87 6.86 7.74
CA ARG A 82 -11.29 7.54 8.98
C ARG A 82 -10.22 7.58 10.06
N LYS A 83 -9.34 6.56 10.13
CA LYS A 83 -8.29 6.47 11.17
C LYS A 83 -7.19 7.54 11.04
N TYR A 84 -7.11 8.24 9.90
CA TYR A 84 -6.06 9.22 9.65
C TYR A 84 -6.42 10.64 10.14
N ASN A 85 -7.62 10.88 10.68
CA ASN A 85 -8.06 12.18 11.21
C ASN A 85 -7.87 13.35 10.23
N GLY A 86 -8.04 13.08 8.93
CA GLY A 86 -7.79 14.02 7.85
C GLY A 86 -6.55 13.66 7.04
N ILE A 87 -6.64 13.83 5.72
CA ILE A 87 -5.55 13.55 4.79
C ILE A 87 -5.39 14.79 3.93
N ASP A 88 -4.15 15.25 3.79
CA ASP A 88 -3.84 16.36 2.88
C ASP A 88 -4.31 16.04 1.45
N ARG A 89 -4.91 17.04 0.78
CA ARG A 89 -5.53 16.87 -0.53
C ARG A 89 -4.54 16.37 -1.59
N LYS A 90 -3.27 16.79 -1.52
CA LYS A 90 -2.23 16.35 -2.48
C LYS A 90 -1.84 14.90 -2.25
N SER A 91 -1.96 14.42 -1.01
CA SER A 91 -1.62 13.05 -0.63
C SER A 91 -2.79 12.08 -0.79
N PHE A 92 -4.03 12.56 -0.77
CA PHE A 92 -5.26 11.75 -0.86
C PHE A 92 -5.25 10.70 -1.99
N PRO A 93 -4.80 11.01 -3.23
CA PRO A 93 -4.72 10.01 -4.29
C PRO A 93 -3.88 8.78 -3.93
N LEU A 94 -2.78 8.96 -3.19
CA LEU A 94 -1.92 7.85 -2.75
C LEU A 94 -2.62 6.93 -1.75
N PHE A 95 -3.46 7.49 -0.88
CA PHE A 95 -4.25 6.72 0.09
C PHE A 95 -5.40 5.98 -0.59
N LEU A 96 -6.03 6.60 -1.59
CA LEU A 96 -7.06 5.93 -2.39
C LEU A 96 -6.48 4.75 -3.16
N LYS A 97 -5.26 4.91 -3.70
CA LYS A 97 -4.51 3.83 -4.35
C LYS A 97 -4.11 2.71 -3.41
N GLU A 98 -3.77 3.02 -2.16
CA GLU A 98 -3.60 2.00 -1.13
C GLU A 98 -4.91 1.23 -0.86
N CYS A 99 -6.06 1.92 -0.82
CA CYS A 99 -7.36 1.27 -0.65
C CYS A 99 -7.68 0.35 -1.84
N GLU A 100 -7.40 0.79 -3.07
CA GLU A 100 -7.57 -0.02 -4.30
C GLU A 100 -6.74 -1.31 -4.21
N PHE A 101 -5.45 -1.18 -3.86
CA PHE A 101 -4.58 -2.33 -3.65
C PHE A 101 -5.16 -3.31 -2.60
N ARG A 102 -5.58 -2.80 -1.43
CA ARG A 102 -6.11 -3.65 -0.37
C ARG A 102 -7.43 -4.33 -0.73
N PHE A 103 -8.28 -3.64 -1.51
CA PHE A 103 -9.55 -4.18 -1.96
C PHE A 103 -9.34 -5.31 -2.97
N ASN A 104 -8.39 -5.15 -3.90
CA ASN A 104 -8.11 -6.13 -4.94
C ASN A 104 -7.32 -7.34 -4.43
N PHE A 105 -6.48 -7.15 -3.42
CA PHE A 105 -5.61 -8.19 -2.87
C PHE A 105 -6.02 -8.49 -1.44
N GLY A 106 -6.80 -9.57 -1.28
CA GLY A 106 -7.57 -9.89 -0.09
C GLY A 106 -6.78 -9.95 1.22
N THR A 107 -6.12 -11.09 1.52
CA THR A 107 -5.56 -11.32 2.86
C THR A 107 -4.23 -10.57 3.08
N PRO A 108 -3.88 -10.23 4.34
CA PRO A 108 -2.57 -9.67 4.67
C PRO A 108 -1.39 -10.46 4.07
N SER A 109 -1.45 -11.79 4.13
CA SER A 109 -0.39 -12.65 3.57
C SER A 109 -0.27 -12.51 2.04
N GLN A 110 -1.38 -12.39 1.32
CA GLN A 110 -1.37 -12.15 -0.13
C GLN A 110 -0.83 -10.76 -0.47
N GLN A 111 -1.29 -9.74 0.25
CA GLN A 111 -0.78 -8.37 0.09
C GLN A 111 0.74 -8.32 0.30
N LEU A 112 1.24 -8.96 1.36
CA LEU A 112 2.66 -9.00 1.66
C LEU A 112 3.47 -9.71 0.57
N LYS A 113 2.97 -10.84 0.06
CA LYS A 113 3.60 -11.57 -1.05
C LYS A 113 3.74 -10.67 -2.28
N ILE A 114 2.65 -10.04 -2.70
CA ILE A 114 2.61 -9.15 -3.87
C ILE A 114 3.55 -7.96 -3.70
N LEU A 115 3.56 -7.35 -2.51
CA LEU A 115 4.47 -6.23 -2.24
C LEU A 115 5.93 -6.65 -2.27
N ARG A 116 6.29 -7.83 -1.75
CA ARG A 116 7.66 -8.36 -1.82
C ARG A 116 8.09 -8.56 -3.28
N ASP A 117 7.23 -9.17 -4.09
CA ASP A 117 7.47 -9.40 -5.51
C ASP A 117 7.66 -8.06 -6.26
N TRP A 118 6.78 -7.08 -6.01
CA TRP A 118 6.89 -5.77 -6.66
C TRP A 118 8.15 -5.02 -6.24
N CYS A 119 8.51 -5.08 -4.97
CA CYS A 119 9.66 -4.37 -4.43
C CYS A 119 11.00 -5.06 -4.71
N GLY A 120 11.00 -6.34 -5.10
CA GLY A 120 12.20 -7.15 -5.30
C GLY A 120 12.93 -7.44 -3.98
N ILE A 121 12.20 -7.87 -2.95
CA ILE A 121 12.70 -8.07 -1.55
C ILE A 121 12.43 -9.47 -1.04
#